data_AF-A0AAW5T201-F1
#
_entry.id   AF-A0AAW5T201-F1
#
_cell.length_a   1.000
_cell.length_b   1.000
_cell.length_c   1.000
_cell.angle_alpha   90.00
_cell.angle_beta   90.00
_cell.angle_gamma   90.00
#
_symmetry.space_group_name_H-M   'P 1'
#
loop_
_entity.id
_entity.type
_entity.pdbx_description
1 polymer ?
#
loop_
_entity_poly.entity_id
_entity_poly.type
_entity_poly.pdbx_seq_one_letter_code
_entity_poly.pdbx_strand_id
1 'polypeptide(L)'
;MPTAKELRKFWDQRIKDEATARGLKSVSGFVYRADAGYVAVLVPIVGVDRLAESVQLTWRAEIKPLALDEILWAAFMPDQDLGGSRKRLNLRVTGAFTVSGLDIGAGSVQALPTDDPGAVIAEMLDEFDRLSVEFIAGHPDIDAYLAAVQALPAAQAGWPRNRLREIVTLIAVGDRDAAIAVADAEVAAGEQGPMSGPRGGVFELLSVSCKPPEVQAEYWARNKHTHRLTFVSGTRGPVTINLAAGREKSGAFDRHLRGFNGHDNFALILTPIEDEDSYVQAAGSGPDRITVEIRKRAEQQWGVEWVRSVIGRPGSDGAALDHAIELPTSIQMVSADEVFEAAEAAELFGRYYRTGAIPERYVLRPVEGWTADDTIVRLG
;
A
#
# COMPACT_ATOMS: atom_id res chain seq x y z
N MET A 1 -25.36 35.22 -7.71
CA MET A 1 -24.09 34.66 -8.19
C MET A 1 -23.94 33.28 -7.56
N PRO A 2 -23.66 32.22 -8.33
CA PRO A 2 -23.34 30.91 -7.77
C PRO A 2 -22.10 31.02 -6.88
N THR A 3 -22.05 30.23 -5.81
CA THR A 3 -20.82 30.07 -5.02
C THR A 3 -19.75 29.36 -5.84
N ALA A 4 -18.47 29.51 -5.46
CA ALA A 4 -17.37 28.81 -6.13
C ALA A 4 -17.57 27.28 -6.20
N LYS A 5 -18.20 26.71 -5.15
CA LYS A 5 -18.54 25.29 -5.09
C LYS A 5 -19.63 24.90 -6.09
N GLU A 6 -20.68 25.71 -6.21
CA GLU A 6 -21.76 25.48 -7.18
C GLU A 6 -21.26 25.64 -8.62
N LEU A 7 -20.44 26.66 -8.87
CA LEU A 7 -19.83 26.89 -10.18
C LEU A 7 -18.91 25.72 -10.58
N ARG A 8 -18.06 25.25 -9.67
CA ARG A 8 -17.23 24.06 -9.90
C ARG A 8 -18.06 22.82 -10.23
N LYS A 9 -19.11 22.56 -9.45
CA LYS A 9 -20.01 21.41 -9.69
C LYS A 9 -20.72 21.50 -11.04
N PHE A 10 -21.10 22.71 -11.44
CA PHE A 10 -21.71 22.95 -12.75
C PHE A 10 -20.75 22.61 -13.90
N TRP A 11 -19.50 23.07 -13.83
CA TRP A 11 -18.47 22.74 -14.83
C TRP A 11 -18.13 21.24 -14.84
N ASP A 12 -17.95 20.61 -13.67
CA ASP A 12 -17.72 19.16 -13.57
C ASP A 12 -18.85 18.36 -14.24
N GLN A 13 -20.11 18.79 -14.06
CA GLN A 13 -21.27 18.16 -14.70
C GLN A 13 -21.26 18.40 -16.22
N ARG A 14 -20.97 19.62 -16.68
CA ARG A 14 -20.89 19.94 -18.11
C ARG A 14 -19.81 19.12 -18.83
N ILE A 15 -18.64 18.96 -18.22
CA ILE A 15 -17.57 18.11 -18.77
C ILE A 15 -18.08 16.68 -18.99
N LYS A 16 -18.79 16.13 -18.00
CA LYS A 16 -19.35 14.78 -18.10
C LYS A 16 -20.42 14.67 -19.19
N ASP A 17 -21.29 15.67 -19.31
CA ASP A 17 -22.37 15.69 -20.30
C ASP A 17 -21.81 15.75 -21.72
N GLU A 18 -20.86 16.67 -21.99
CA GLU A 18 -20.21 16.82 -23.30
C GLU A 18 -19.37 15.59 -23.66
N ALA A 19 -18.61 15.04 -22.71
CA ALA A 19 -17.87 13.80 -22.91
C ALA A 19 -18.81 12.64 -23.28
N THR A 20 -19.95 12.52 -22.58
CA THR A 20 -20.94 11.46 -22.86
C THR A 20 -21.57 11.64 -24.23
N ALA A 21 -21.87 12.87 -24.65
CA ALA A 21 -22.41 13.18 -25.97
C ALA A 21 -21.46 12.74 -27.11
N ARG A 22 -20.15 12.73 -26.85
CA ARG A 22 -19.10 12.24 -27.77
C ARG A 22 -18.81 10.74 -27.64
N GLY A 23 -19.57 10.01 -26.81
CA GLY A 23 -19.36 8.57 -26.58
C GLY A 23 -18.18 8.24 -25.67
N LEU A 24 -17.56 9.24 -25.03
CA LEU A 24 -16.52 9.04 -24.03
C LEU A 24 -17.14 8.56 -22.70
N LYS A 25 -16.32 7.89 -21.89
CA LYS A 25 -16.71 7.40 -20.57
C LYS A 25 -16.11 8.27 -19.49
N SER A 26 -16.71 8.24 -18.29
CA SER A 26 -16.19 8.99 -17.14
C SER A 26 -16.23 8.17 -15.85
N VAL A 27 -15.22 8.37 -15.01
CA VAL A 27 -15.12 7.77 -13.68
C VAL A 27 -14.31 8.68 -12.75
N SER A 28 -14.83 8.98 -11.56
CA SER A 28 -14.15 9.81 -10.55
C SER A 28 -13.58 11.16 -11.05
N GLY A 29 -14.24 11.80 -12.02
CA GLY A 29 -13.79 13.08 -12.61
C GLY A 29 -12.83 12.93 -13.79
N PHE A 30 -12.41 11.72 -14.12
CA PHE A 30 -11.62 11.41 -15.32
C PHE A 30 -12.54 11.15 -16.50
N VAL A 31 -12.12 11.55 -17.69
CA VAL A 31 -12.77 11.22 -18.97
C VAL A 31 -11.83 10.27 -19.72
N TYR A 32 -12.36 9.24 -20.38
CA TYR A 32 -11.51 8.28 -21.06
C TYR A 32 -12.19 7.60 -22.25
N ARG A 33 -11.35 7.04 -23.12
CA ARG A 33 -11.72 6.13 -24.20
C ARG A 33 -10.85 4.89 -24.13
N ALA A 34 -11.42 3.76 -24.52
CA ALA A 34 -10.69 2.51 -24.66
C ALA A 34 -11.06 1.87 -25.99
N ASP A 35 -10.12 1.88 -26.93
CA ASP A 35 -10.25 1.39 -28.30
C ASP A 35 -8.88 0.94 -28.83
N ALA A 36 -8.87 0.16 -29.91
CA ALA A 36 -7.64 -0.26 -30.60
C ALA A 36 -6.52 -0.85 -29.69
N GLY A 37 -6.90 -1.47 -28.56
CA GLY A 37 -5.92 -1.99 -27.60
C GLY A 37 -5.31 -0.95 -26.66
N TYR A 38 -5.72 0.31 -26.74
CA TYR A 38 -5.29 1.43 -25.90
C TYR A 38 -6.37 1.90 -24.93
N VAL A 39 -5.94 2.59 -23.88
CA VAL A 39 -6.76 3.47 -23.06
C VAL A 39 -6.14 4.86 -23.04
N ALA A 40 -6.91 5.84 -23.49
CA ALA A 40 -6.58 7.25 -23.42
C ALA A 40 -7.40 7.90 -22.30
N VAL A 41 -6.74 8.65 -21.43
CA VAL A 41 -7.31 9.27 -20.24
C VAL A 41 -7.07 10.76 -20.26
N LEU A 42 -8.15 11.53 -20.14
CA LEU A 42 -8.16 12.97 -19.92
C LEU A 42 -8.45 13.24 -18.44
N VAL A 43 -7.61 14.08 -17.83
CA VAL A 43 -7.75 14.54 -16.45
C VAL A 43 -8.06 16.03 -16.45
N PRO A 44 -9.35 16.42 -16.53
CA PRO A 44 -9.75 17.81 -16.40
C PRO A 44 -9.74 18.24 -14.92
N ILE A 45 -9.27 19.46 -14.67
CA ILE A 45 -9.19 20.08 -13.35
C ILE A 45 -9.82 21.45 -13.46
N VAL A 46 -10.98 21.61 -12.81
CA VAL A 46 -11.68 22.89 -12.69
C VAL A 46 -11.27 23.58 -11.39
N GLY A 47 -10.51 24.66 -11.54
CA GLY A 47 -10.25 25.65 -10.49
C GLY A 47 -11.26 26.78 -10.60
N VAL A 48 -11.83 27.19 -9.47
CA VAL A 48 -12.70 28.38 -9.40
C VAL A 48 -12.12 29.28 -8.32
N ASP A 49 -12.01 30.57 -8.61
CA ASP A 49 -11.54 31.52 -7.61
C ASP A 49 -12.53 31.66 -6.43
N ARG A 50 -12.09 32.30 -5.34
CA ARG A 50 -12.90 32.43 -4.13
C ARG A 50 -14.16 33.28 -4.33
N LEU A 51 -14.11 34.22 -5.28
CA LEU A 51 -15.20 35.16 -5.55
C LEU A 51 -16.16 34.62 -6.62
N ALA A 52 -15.87 33.46 -7.21
CA ALA A 52 -16.55 32.88 -8.37
C ALA A 52 -16.59 33.85 -9.57
N GLU A 53 -15.52 34.61 -9.77
CA GLU A 53 -15.36 35.59 -10.87
C GLU A 53 -14.58 35.03 -12.06
N SER A 54 -13.88 33.91 -11.88
CA SER A 54 -13.16 33.22 -12.93
C SER A 54 -13.13 31.70 -12.70
N VAL A 55 -13.07 30.97 -13.81
CA VAL A 55 -12.91 29.52 -13.86
C VAL A 55 -11.65 29.21 -14.66
N GLN A 56 -10.74 28.45 -14.06
CA GLN A 56 -9.58 27.88 -14.74
C GLN A 56 -9.85 26.42 -15.05
N LEU A 57 -9.92 26.07 -16.33
CA LEU A 57 -9.93 24.68 -16.77
C LEU A 57 -8.50 24.31 -17.18
N THR A 58 -7.86 23.44 -16.40
CA THR A 58 -6.57 22.84 -16.75
C THR A 58 -6.79 21.37 -17.06
N TRP A 59 -6.07 20.82 -18.03
CA TRP A 59 -6.19 19.41 -18.37
C TRP A 59 -4.84 18.80 -18.75
N ARG A 60 -4.74 17.49 -18.58
CA ARG A 60 -3.67 16.64 -19.10
C ARG A 60 -4.27 15.38 -19.70
N ALA A 61 -3.63 14.86 -20.73
CA ALA A 61 -4.02 13.64 -21.41
C ALA A 61 -2.86 12.64 -21.43
N GLU A 62 -3.15 11.39 -21.10
CA GLU A 62 -2.20 10.29 -21.14
C GLU A 62 -2.76 9.08 -21.90
N ILE A 63 -1.89 8.24 -22.46
CA ILE A 63 -2.29 7.05 -23.20
C ILE A 63 -1.37 5.86 -22.95
N LYS A 64 -1.95 4.65 -22.87
CA LYS A 64 -1.20 3.39 -22.71
C LYS A 64 -1.94 2.20 -23.34
N PRO A 65 -1.23 1.14 -23.74
CA PRO A 65 -1.85 -0.13 -24.07
C PRO A 65 -2.61 -0.73 -22.88
N LEU A 66 -3.80 -1.27 -23.13
CA LEU A 66 -4.66 -1.93 -22.14
C LEU A 66 -4.00 -3.15 -21.48
N ALA A 67 -3.05 -3.76 -22.18
CA ALA A 67 -2.33 -4.95 -21.75
C ALA A 67 -1.34 -4.69 -20.60
N LEU A 68 -0.82 -3.46 -20.47
CA LEU A 68 0.22 -3.17 -19.48
C LEU A 68 -0.28 -3.40 -18.04
N ASP A 69 -1.50 -2.93 -17.73
CA ASP A 69 -2.06 -3.12 -16.39
C ASP A 69 -2.36 -4.60 -16.09
N GLU A 70 -2.68 -5.42 -17.10
CA GLU A 70 -2.90 -6.86 -16.93
C GLU A 70 -1.61 -7.58 -16.53
N ILE A 71 -0.49 -7.24 -17.17
CA ILE A 71 0.84 -7.74 -16.82
C ILE A 71 1.23 -7.30 -15.41
N LEU A 72 1.03 -6.01 -15.11
CA LEU A 72 1.30 -5.47 -13.77
C LEU A 72 0.50 -6.22 -12.70
N TRP A 73 -0.80 -6.41 -12.90
CA TRP A 73 -1.66 -7.06 -11.93
C TRP A 73 -1.34 -8.54 -11.78
N ALA A 74 -1.01 -9.24 -12.87
CA ALA A 74 -0.59 -10.64 -12.80
C ALA A 74 0.70 -10.82 -11.98
N ALA A 75 1.66 -9.91 -12.08
CA ALA A 75 2.89 -9.97 -11.30
C ALA A 75 2.71 -9.48 -9.85
N PHE A 76 1.99 -8.37 -9.67
CA PHE A 76 1.95 -7.63 -8.41
C PHE A 76 0.80 -8.07 -7.48
N MET A 77 -0.32 -8.53 -8.06
CA MET A 77 -1.55 -8.90 -7.35
C MET A 77 -2.20 -10.18 -7.94
N PRO A 78 -1.45 -11.30 -8.09
CA PRO A 78 -1.94 -12.48 -8.80
C PRO A 78 -3.19 -13.11 -8.18
N ASP A 79 -3.39 -12.95 -6.88
CA ASP A 79 -4.50 -13.57 -6.14
C ASP A 79 -5.66 -12.62 -5.84
N GLN A 80 -5.62 -11.38 -6.35
CA GLN A 80 -6.66 -10.39 -6.08
C GLN A 80 -7.77 -10.45 -7.12
N ASP A 81 -9.02 -10.55 -6.65
CA ASP A 81 -10.18 -10.31 -7.51
C ASP A 81 -10.38 -8.81 -7.75
N LEU A 82 -9.90 -8.34 -8.90
CA LEU A 82 -10.08 -6.96 -9.34
C LEU A 82 -11.49 -6.70 -9.91
N GLY A 83 -12.36 -7.69 -9.87
CA GLY A 83 -13.73 -7.71 -10.37
C GLY A 83 -13.85 -7.85 -11.88
N GLY A 84 -15.09 -7.71 -12.37
CA GLY A 84 -15.41 -7.86 -13.79
C GLY A 84 -14.81 -6.78 -14.70
N SER A 85 -14.96 -6.98 -16.01
CA SER A 85 -14.37 -6.13 -17.07
C SER A 85 -14.56 -4.63 -16.86
N ARG A 86 -15.76 -4.19 -16.46
CA ARG A 86 -16.06 -2.78 -16.17
C ARG A 86 -15.24 -2.24 -14.99
N LYS A 87 -15.11 -2.99 -13.91
CA LYS A 87 -14.35 -2.57 -12.72
C LYS A 87 -12.86 -2.49 -13.05
N ARG A 88 -12.34 -3.49 -13.79
CA ARG A 88 -10.95 -3.46 -14.30
C ARG A 88 -10.70 -2.25 -15.20
N LEU A 89 -11.63 -1.89 -16.08
CA LEU A 89 -11.47 -0.71 -16.94
C LEU A 89 -11.39 0.58 -16.12
N ASN A 90 -12.28 0.75 -15.14
CA ASN A 90 -12.23 1.88 -14.21
C ASN A 90 -10.92 1.92 -13.41
N LEU A 91 -10.42 0.76 -12.97
CA LEU A 91 -9.15 0.67 -12.25
C LEU A 91 -7.98 1.21 -13.09
N ARG A 92 -7.93 0.95 -14.41
CA ARG A 92 -6.88 1.48 -15.29
C ARG A 92 -6.80 3.01 -15.33
N VAL A 93 -7.93 3.66 -15.06
CA VAL A 93 -8.12 5.12 -15.15
C VAL A 93 -7.90 5.80 -13.80
N THR A 94 -8.35 5.20 -12.70
CA THR A 94 -8.36 5.85 -11.38
C THR A 94 -7.66 5.07 -10.28
N GLY A 95 -7.05 3.94 -10.59
CA GLY A 95 -6.47 3.00 -9.64
C GLY A 95 -5.05 3.38 -9.23
N ALA A 96 -4.74 3.20 -7.94
CA ALA A 96 -3.41 3.45 -7.37
C ALA A 96 -2.33 2.43 -7.82
N PHE A 97 -2.75 1.27 -8.34
CA PHE A 97 -1.86 0.19 -8.79
C PHE A 97 -1.97 0.00 -10.31
N THR A 98 -1.60 1.03 -11.05
CA THR A 98 -1.65 1.03 -12.52
C THR A 98 -0.36 1.60 -13.12
N VAL A 99 -0.09 1.27 -14.36
CA VAL A 99 1.00 1.87 -15.14
C VAL A 99 0.52 3.23 -15.65
N SER A 100 1.28 4.32 -15.46
CA SER A 100 0.91 5.62 -16.05
C SER A 100 1.07 5.62 -17.57
N GLY A 101 0.23 6.40 -18.27
CA GLY A 101 0.31 6.56 -19.71
C GLY A 101 1.44 7.50 -20.15
N LEU A 102 1.76 7.51 -21.45
CA LEU A 102 2.58 8.56 -22.06
C LEU A 102 1.75 9.83 -22.13
N ASP A 103 2.32 10.93 -21.66
CA ASP A 103 1.71 12.24 -21.76
C ASP A 103 1.58 12.59 -23.26
N ILE A 104 0.36 12.78 -23.74
CA ILE A 104 0.08 13.15 -25.13
C ILE A 104 -0.30 14.62 -25.28
N GLY A 105 -0.63 15.29 -24.19
CA GLY A 105 -0.88 16.72 -24.21
C GLY A 105 -1.35 17.26 -22.87
N ALA A 106 -1.31 18.58 -22.75
CA ALA A 106 -1.87 19.32 -21.64
C ALA A 106 -2.27 20.72 -22.12
N GLY A 107 -3.21 21.34 -21.42
CA GLY A 107 -3.67 22.68 -21.75
C GLY A 107 -4.30 23.38 -20.55
N SER A 108 -4.48 24.68 -20.68
CA SER A 108 -5.09 25.50 -19.63
C SER A 108 -5.82 26.67 -20.25
N VAL A 109 -7.10 26.83 -19.91
CA VAL A 109 -7.98 27.90 -20.42
C VAL A 109 -8.61 28.60 -19.23
N GLN A 110 -8.53 29.93 -19.23
CA GLN A 110 -9.26 30.77 -18.28
C GLN A 110 -10.57 31.20 -18.92
N ALA A 111 -11.68 30.99 -18.23
CA ALA A 111 -13.03 31.35 -18.65
C ALA A 111 -13.70 32.24 -17.58
N LEU A 112 -14.57 33.13 -18.03
CA LEU A 112 -15.47 33.88 -17.17
C LEU A 112 -16.69 33.00 -16.80
N PRO A 113 -17.33 33.22 -15.64
CA PRO A 113 -18.55 32.51 -15.24
C PRO A 113 -19.71 32.66 -16.23
N THR A 114 -19.68 33.69 -17.06
CA THR A 114 -20.67 33.99 -18.12
C THR A 114 -20.35 33.35 -19.46
N ASP A 115 -19.13 32.84 -19.64
CA ASP A 115 -18.75 32.18 -20.89
C ASP A 115 -19.57 30.90 -21.07
N ASP A 116 -19.80 30.49 -22.31
CA ASP A 116 -20.39 29.18 -22.60
C ASP A 116 -19.38 28.08 -22.26
N PRO A 117 -19.60 27.30 -21.18
CA PRO A 117 -18.68 26.23 -20.82
C PRO A 117 -18.63 25.15 -21.91
N GLY A 118 -19.71 24.97 -22.67
CA GLY A 118 -19.81 23.96 -23.72
C GLY A 118 -18.73 24.15 -24.78
N ALA A 119 -18.51 25.38 -25.24
CA ALA A 119 -17.48 25.69 -26.23
C ALA A 119 -16.06 25.41 -25.72
N VAL A 120 -15.73 25.87 -24.50
CA VAL A 120 -14.41 25.65 -23.88
C VAL A 120 -14.14 24.16 -23.65
N ILE A 121 -15.15 23.42 -23.19
CA ILE A 121 -15.07 21.97 -22.97
C ILE A 121 -14.95 21.24 -24.31
N ALA A 122 -15.69 21.67 -25.34
CA ALA A 122 -15.63 21.09 -26.67
C ALA A 122 -14.22 21.15 -27.27
N GLU A 123 -13.56 22.32 -27.19
CA GLU A 123 -12.18 22.50 -27.67
C GLU A 123 -11.20 21.56 -26.94
N MET A 124 -11.30 21.46 -25.61
CA MET A 124 -10.49 20.50 -24.84
C MET A 124 -10.72 19.06 -25.30
N LEU A 125 -11.97 18.66 -25.52
CA LEU A 125 -12.31 17.31 -25.95
C LEU A 125 -11.87 17.05 -27.40
N ASP A 126 -11.96 18.04 -28.29
CA ASP A 126 -11.49 17.94 -29.68
C ASP A 126 -9.97 17.74 -29.73
N GLU A 127 -9.23 18.46 -28.89
CA GLU A 127 -7.79 18.30 -28.77
C GLU A 127 -7.42 16.92 -28.18
N PHE A 128 -8.14 16.47 -27.15
CA PHE A 128 -7.96 15.12 -26.61
C PHE A 128 -8.19 14.03 -27.65
N ASP A 129 -9.24 14.15 -28.46
CA ASP A 129 -9.55 13.20 -29.52
C ASP A 129 -8.47 13.20 -30.61
N ARG A 130 -8.05 14.38 -31.06
CA ARG A 130 -6.98 14.56 -32.06
C ARG A 130 -5.68 13.90 -31.59
N LEU A 131 -5.21 14.26 -30.39
CA LEU A 131 -3.97 13.73 -29.81
C LEU A 131 -4.01 12.21 -29.66
N SER A 132 -5.15 11.67 -29.23
CA SER A 132 -5.32 10.23 -29.06
C SER A 132 -5.27 9.48 -30.40
N VAL A 133 -5.93 10.01 -31.44
CA VAL A 133 -5.92 9.42 -32.80
C VAL A 133 -4.52 9.49 -33.41
N GLU A 134 -3.86 10.63 -33.33
CA GLU A 134 -2.48 10.80 -33.82
C GLU A 134 -1.51 9.85 -33.12
N PHE A 135 -1.63 9.72 -31.79
CA PHE A 135 -0.77 8.82 -31.03
C PHE A 135 -0.96 7.36 -31.47
N ILE A 136 -2.21 6.88 -31.57
CA ILE A 136 -2.50 5.49 -31.99
C ILE A 136 -2.02 5.26 -33.42
N ALA A 137 -2.19 6.22 -34.33
CA ALA A 137 -1.71 6.12 -35.71
C ALA A 137 -0.17 6.04 -35.79
N GLY A 138 0.54 6.78 -34.94
CA GLY A 138 2.01 6.74 -34.85
C GLY A 138 2.56 5.52 -34.11
N HIS A 139 1.76 4.89 -33.26
CA HIS A 139 2.16 3.75 -32.42
C HIS A 139 1.11 2.63 -32.49
N PRO A 140 0.92 1.99 -33.67
CA PRO A 140 -0.19 1.07 -33.90
C PRO A 140 -0.09 -0.23 -33.10
N ASP A 141 1.10 -0.59 -32.64
CA ASP A 141 1.38 -1.81 -31.88
C ASP A 141 2.25 -1.53 -30.64
N ILE A 142 2.51 -2.58 -29.88
CA ILE A 142 3.22 -2.50 -28.62
C ILE A 142 4.73 -2.30 -28.78
N ASP A 143 5.30 -2.74 -29.91
CA ASP A 143 6.70 -2.48 -30.27
C ASP A 143 6.92 -0.99 -30.57
N ALA A 144 6.02 -0.37 -31.33
CA ALA A 144 6.04 1.06 -31.57
C ALA A 144 5.83 1.85 -30.26
N TYR A 145 4.95 1.39 -29.37
CA TYR A 145 4.81 1.98 -28.03
C TYR A 145 6.11 1.88 -27.22
N LEU A 146 6.80 0.74 -27.25
CA LEU A 146 8.09 0.56 -26.59
C LEU A 146 9.13 1.57 -27.10
N ALA A 147 9.20 1.75 -28.42
CA ALA A 147 10.08 2.75 -29.01
C ALA A 147 9.79 4.17 -28.49
N ALA A 148 8.51 4.54 -28.33
CA ALA A 148 8.13 5.82 -27.74
C ALA A 148 8.52 5.95 -26.26
N VAL A 149 8.41 4.87 -25.48
CA VAL A 149 8.86 4.83 -24.08
C VAL A 149 10.38 4.99 -23.98
N GLN A 150 11.14 4.31 -24.84
CA GLN A 150 12.60 4.38 -24.86
C GLN A 150 13.14 5.71 -25.43
N ALA A 151 12.32 6.42 -26.21
CA ALA A 151 12.64 7.75 -26.72
C ALA A 151 12.43 8.89 -25.69
N LEU A 152 11.96 8.57 -24.47
CA LEU A 152 11.81 9.58 -23.42
C LEU A 152 13.14 10.26 -23.10
N PRO A 153 13.15 11.57 -22.77
CA PRO A 153 14.37 12.27 -22.40
C PRO A 153 15.09 11.58 -21.25
N ALA A 154 16.44 11.52 -21.28
CA ALA A 154 17.24 10.82 -20.26
C ALA A 154 16.93 11.27 -18.83
N ALA A 155 16.64 12.56 -18.62
CA ALA A 155 16.24 13.12 -17.32
C ALA A 155 14.92 12.55 -16.78
N GLN A 156 14.04 12.07 -17.67
CA GLN A 156 12.76 11.45 -17.32
C GLN A 156 12.85 9.92 -17.34
N ALA A 157 13.68 9.33 -18.20
CA ALA A 157 13.78 7.87 -18.34
C ALA A 157 14.06 7.15 -17.01
N GLY A 158 14.90 7.74 -16.15
CA GLY A 158 15.20 7.22 -14.82
C GLY A 158 14.10 7.42 -13.76
N TRP A 159 12.97 8.06 -14.08
CA TRP A 159 11.88 8.20 -13.11
C TRP A 159 11.24 6.84 -12.83
N PRO A 160 10.93 6.48 -11.57
CA PRO A 160 10.37 5.17 -11.24
C PRO A 160 9.11 4.79 -12.02
N ARG A 161 8.25 5.76 -12.35
CA ARG A 161 7.06 5.53 -13.19
C ARG A 161 7.39 5.20 -14.65
N ASN A 162 8.48 5.76 -15.18
CA ASN A 162 8.92 5.53 -16.55
C ASN A 162 9.65 4.20 -16.65
N ARG A 163 10.47 3.85 -15.64
CA ARG A 163 11.05 2.51 -15.49
C ARG A 163 9.99 1.42 -15.37
N LEU A 164 8.96 1.63 -14.53
CA LEU A 164 7.84 0.69 -14.44
C LEU A 164 7.21 0.43 -15.80
N ARG A 165 6.92 1.51 -16.54
CA ARG A 165 6.32 1.43 -17.87
C ARG A 165 7.23 0.72 -18.86
N GLU A 166 8.52 1.01 -18.87
CA GLU A 166 9.51 0.34 -19.72
C GLU A 166 9.53 -1.17 -19.44
N ILE A 167 9.71 -1.58 -18.17
CA ILE A 167 9.74 -2.99 -17.77
C ILE A 167 8.47 -3.72 -18.23
N VAL A 168 7.29 -3.16 -17.93
CA VAL A 168 6.02 -3.79 -18.29
C VAL A 168 5.81 -3.85 -19.81
N THR A 169 6.29 -2.85 -20.55
CA THR A 169 6.22 -2.85 -22.01
C THR A 169 7.17 -3.88 -22.63
N LEU A 170 8.38 -4.04 -22.08
CA LEU A 170 9.32 -5.09 -22.48
C LEU A 170 8.73 -6.50 -22.29
N ILE A 171 8.03 -6.73 -21.17
CA ILE A 171 7.29 -7.99 -20.94
C ILE A 171 6.20 -8.17 -22.01
N ALA A 172 5.51 -7.10 -22.37
CA ALA A 172 4.40 -7.13 -23.30
C ALA A 172 4.81 -7.42 -24.75
N VAL A 173 5.99 -6.95 -25.19
CA VAL A 173 6.60 -7.31 -26.49
C VAL A 173 7.25 -8.70 -26.47
N GLY A 174 7.35 -9.33 -25.30
CA GLY A 174 7.95 -10.67 -25.11
C GLY A 174 9.45 -10.66 -24.82
N ASP A 175 10.08 -9.50 -24.65
CA ASP A 175 11.49 -9.38 -24.31
C ASP A 175 11.71 -9.46 -22.79
N ARG A 176 11.58 -10.69 -22.28
CA ARG A 176 11.71 -10.97 -20.85
C ARG A 176 13.12 -10.71 -20.32
N ASP A 177 14.15 -10.96 -21.12
CA ASP A 177 15.54 -10.80 -20.70
C ASP A 177 15.87 -9.32 -20.49
N ALA A 178 15.44 -8.45 -21.40
CA ALA A 178 15.57 -7.01 -21.20
C ALA A 178 14.74 -6.51 -20.01
N ALA A 179 13.51 -7.01 -19.84
CA ALA A 179 12.68 -6.65 -18.69
C ALA A 179 13.35 -7.01 -17.35
N ILE A 180 13.93 -8.22 -17.26
CA ILE A 180 14.69 -8.67 -16.08
C ILE A 180 15.91 -7.77 -15.88
N ALA A 181 16.68 -7.49 -16.94
CA ALA A 181 17.88 -6.68 -16.83
C ALA A 181 17.59 -5.28 -16.26
N VAL A 182 16.55 -4.61 -16.76
CA VAL A 182 16.15 -3.28 -16.24
C VAL A 182 15.67 -3.40 -14.79
N ALA A 183 14.78 -4.34 -14.49
CA ALA A 183 14.23 -4.51 -13.15
C ALA A 183 15.30 -4.88 -12.10
N ASP A 184 16.21 -5.80 -12.42
CA ASP A 184 17.29 -6.22 -11.53
C ASP A 184 18.31 -5.08 -11.29
N ALA A 185 18.57 -4.23 -12.29
CA ALA A 185 19.43 -3.04 -12.11
C ALA A 185 18.82 -2.05 -11.10
N GLU A 186 17.52 -1.77 -11.21
CA GLU A 186 16.82 -0.88 -10.28
C GLU A 186 16.80 -1.48 -8.86
N VAL A 187 16.51 -2.78 -8.73
CA VAL A 187 16.56 -3.47 -7.43
C VAL A 187 17.96 -3.45 -6.83
N ALA A 188 19.01 -3.66 -7.63
CA ALA A 188 20.40 -3.59 -7.19
C ALA A 188 20.81 -2.18 -6.74
N ALA A 189 20.19 -1.13 -7.30
CA ALA A 189 20.34 0.25 -6.86
C ALA A 189 19.54 0.59 -5.58
N GLY A 190 18.74 -0.35 -5.06
CA GLY A 190 17.90 -0.15 -3.88
C GLY A 190 16.51 0.42 -4.19
N GLU A 191 16.14 0.53 -5.47
CA GLU A 191 14.84 1.03 -5.89
C GLU A 191 13.76 -0.06 -5.82
N GLN A 192 12.59 0.30 -5.31
CA GLN A 192 11.42 -0.60 -5.21
C GLN A 192 10.39 -0.33 -6.31
N GLY A 193 10.54 0.79 -7.02
CA GLY A 193 9.56 1.33 -7.95
C GLY A 193 8.45 2.13 -7.28
N PRO A 194 7.47 2.62 -8.06
CA PRO A 194 6.46 3.56 -7.58
C PRO A 194 5.37 2.91 -6.70
N MET A 195 5.38 1.58 -6.57
CA MET A 195 4.43 0.86 -5.73
C MET A 195 5.09 -0.32 -5.01
N SER A 196 4.61 -0.59 -3.80
CA SER A 196 5.02 -1.74 -3.00
C SER A 196 3.80 -2.34 -2.31
N GLY A 197 3.83 -3.65 -2.13
CA GLY A 197 2.77 -4.41 -1.48
C GLY A 197 3.33 -5.36 -0.43
N PRO A 198 2.46 -6.19 0.19
CA PRO A 198 2.88 -7.16 1.19
C PRO A 198 3.93 -8.18 0.69
N ARG A 199 4.06 -8.34 -0.63
CA ARG A 199 4.95 -9.31 -1.30
C ARG A 199 6.28 -8.73 -1.77
N GLY A 200 6.46 -7.41 -1.75
CA GLY A 200 7.67 -6.76 -2.24
C GLY A 200 7.41 -5.46 -3.01
N GLY A 201 8.50 -4.87 -3.51
CA GLY A 201 8.45 -3.76 -4.47
C GLY A 201 8.03 -4.23 -5.85
N VAL A 202 7.46 -3.34 -6.66
CA VAL A 202 6.98 -3.70 -7.99
C VAL A 202 8.08 -4.16 -8.94
N PHE A 203 9.27 -3.56 -8.87
CA PHE A 203 10.39 -3.96 -9.72
C PHE A 203 10.86 -5.37 -9.41
N GLU A 204 10.99 -5.71 -8.13
CA GLU A 204 11.32 -7.06 -7.68
C GLU A 204 10.29 -8.08 -8.19
N LEU A 205 9.00 -7.80 -8.04
CA LEU A 205 7.94 -8.72 -8.43
C LEU A 205 7.84 -8.90 -9.96
N LEU A 206 8.06 -7.83 -10.73
CA LEU A 206 8.12 -7.91 -12.19
C LEU A 206 9.33 -8.72 -12.68
N SER A 207 10.51 -8.50 -12.09
CA SER A 207 11.70 -9.30 -12.38
C SER A 207 11.45 -10.79 -12.14
N VAL A 208 10.94 -11.14 -10.95
CA VAL A 208 10.63 -12.54 -10.59
C VAL A 208 9.61 -13.14 -11.56
N SER A 209 8.56 -12.40 -11.92
CA SER A 209 7.51 -12.90 -12.82
C SER A 209 8.02 -13.31 -14.22
N CYS A 210 9.16 -12.77 -14.64
CA CYS A 210 9.79 -13.07 -15.93
C CYS A 210 10.77 -14.26 -15.86
N LYS A 211 11.24 -14.63 -14.66
CA LYS A 211 12.24 -15.68 -14.45
C LYS A 211 11.62 -17.08 -14.61
N PRO A 212 12.43 -18.13 -14.80
CA PRO A 212 11.93 -19.51 -14.91
C PRO A 212 11.08 -19.95 -13.71
N PRO A 213 10.12 -20.88 -13.90
CA PRO A 213 9.20 -21.31 -12.84
C PRO A 213 9.89 -21.80 -11.55
N GLU A 214 11.04 -22.44 -11.66
CA GLU A 214 11.85 -22.90 -10.52
C GLU A 214 12.37 -21.73 -9.67
N VAL A 215 12.79 -20.63 -10.29
CA VAL A 215 13.23 -19.41 -9.60
C VAL A 215 12.05 -18.71 -8.94
N GLN A 216 10.89 -18.70 -9.61
CA GLN A 216 9.67 -18.18 -9.02
C GLN A 216 9.24 -19.00 -7.80
N ALA A 217 9.27 -20.33 -7.90
CA ALA A 217 8.92 -21.22 -6.80
C ALA A 217 9.85 -21.02 -5.59
N GLU A 218 11.16 -20.92 -5.81
CA GLU A 218 12.12 -20.62 -4.75
C GLU A 218 11.84 -19.25 -4.11
N TYR A 219 11.55 -18.23 -4.93
CA TYR A 219 11.16 -16.91 -4.44
C TYR A 219 9.91 -17.00 -3.55
N TRP A 220 8.85 -17.66 -4.00
CA TRP A 220 7.62 -17.78 -3.22
C TRP A 220 7.78 -18.60 -1.95
N ALA A 221 8.61 -19.66 -1.97
CA ALA A 221 8.94 -20.43 -0.78
C ALA A 221 9.68 -19.56 0.25
N ARG A 222 10.67 -18.78 -0.19
CA ARG A 222 11.40 -17.84 0.68
C ARG A 222 10.53 -16.71 1.22
N ASN A 223 9.54 -16.27 0.45
CA ASN A 223 8.63 -15.19 0.80
C ASN A 223 7.29 -15.67 1.36
N LYS A 224 7.21 -16.92 1.82
CA LYS A 224 6.03 -17.42 2.51
C LYS A 224 5.78 -16.57 3.76
N HIS A 225 4.53 -16.12 3.93
CA HIS A 225 4.15 -15.42 5.14
C HIS A 225 4.28 -16.36 6.34
N THR A 226 4.95 -15.89 7.39
CA THR A 226 5.19 -16.65 8.62
C THR A 226 4.47 -16.04 9.81
N HIS A 227 4.19 -14.75 9.78
CA HIS A 227 3.52 -14.05 10.88
C HIS A 227 2.43 -13.11 10.38
N ARG A 228 1.49 -12.82 11.28
CA ARG A 228 0.45 -11.81 11.15
C ARG A 228 0.76 -10.70 12.15
N LEU A 229 0.84 -9.46 11.67
CA LEU A 229 0.97 -8.27 12.51
C LEU A 229 -0.38 -7.56 12.55
N THR A 230 -0.94 -7.44 13.75
CA THR A 230 -2.23 -6.81 14.00
C THR A 230 -2.03 -5.52 14.79
N PHE A 231 -2.57 -4.43 14.26
CA PHE A 231 -2.62 -3.12 14.91
C PHE A 231 -4.00 -2.95 15.52
N VAL A 232 -4.05 -2.65 16.82
CA VAL A 232 -5.30 -2.46 17.55
C VAL A 232 -5.46 -1.00 17.92
N SER A 233 -6.66 -0.49 17.66
CA SER A 233 -7.03 0.90 17.85
C SER A 233 -8.32 0.99 18.66
N GLY A 234 -8.41 1.98 19.56
CA GLY A 234 -9.62 2.22 20.35
C GLY A 234 -10.68 2.97 19.55
N THR A 235 -10.28 3.62 18.45
CA THR A 235 -11.16 4.44 17.60
C THR A 235 -11.34 3.90 16.18
N ARG A 236 -10.47 2.96 15.76
CA ARG A 236 -10.52 2.28 14.47
C ARG A 236 -10.58 0.77 14.69
N GLY A 237 -11.23 0.05 13.78
CA GLY A 237 -11.14 -1.41 13.76
C GLY A 237 -9.69 -1.89 13.56
N PRO A 238 -9.38 -3.15 13.94
CA PRO A 238 -8.02 -3.66 13.82
C PRO A 238 -7.58 -3.75 12.36
N VAL A 239 -6.31 -3.44 12.12
CA VAL A 239 -5.66 -3.60 10.80
C VAL A 239 -4.69 -4.76 10.88
N THR A 240 -4.74 -5.66 9.90
CA THR A 240 -3.92 -6.87 9.86
C THR A 240 -3.07 -6.89 8.60
N ILE A 241 -1.77 -7.19 8.76
CA ILE A 241 -0.86 -7.44 7.65
C ILE A 241 -0.12 -8.76 7.83
N ASN A 242 0.14 -9.47 6.73
CA ASN A 242 0.96 -10.69 6.76
C ASN A 242 2.43 -10.33 6.47
N LEU A 243 3.35 -10.88 7.26
CA LEU A 243 4.78 -10.67 7.17
C LEU A 243 5.48 -11.95 6.70
N ALA A 244 6.30 -11.84 5.67
CA ALA A 244 7.16 -12.93 5.19
C ALA A 244 8.53 -12.90 5.88
N ALA A 245 9.00 -14.03 6.40
CA ALA A 245 10.22 -14.10 7.19
C ALA A 245 11.40 -13.34 6.56
N GLY A 246 12.08 -12.51 7.35
CA GLY A 246 13.24 -11.73 6.90
C GLY A 246 12.92 -10.54 5.97
N ARG A 247 11.63 -10.19 5.81
CA ARG A 247 11.20 -9.02 5.03
C ARG A 247 10.71 -7.87 5.91
N GLU A 248 11.02 -7.87 7.20
CA GLU A 248 10.69 -6.72 8.05
C GLU A 248 11.43 -5.48 7.53
N LYS A 249 10.69 -4.42 7.19
CA LYS A 249 11.33 -3.14 6.89
C LYS A 249 11.97 -2.63 8.18
N SER A 250 13.24 -2.25 8.12
CA SER A 250 13.95 -1.70 9.29
C SER A 250 13.13 -0.58 9.95
N GLY A 251 13.01 -0.64 11.28
CA GLY A 251 12.23 0.31 12.08
C GLY A 251 10.70 0.22 11.94
N ALA A 252 10.15 -0.80 11.27
CA ALA A 252 8.70 -0.95 11.14
C ALA A 252 8.00 -1.09 12.50
N PHE A 253 8.51 -1.93 13.41
CA PHE A 253 7.92 -2.08 14.75
C PHE A 253 8.08 -0.80 15.57
N ASP A 254 9.28 -0.22 15.63
CA ASP A 254 9.59 1.02 16.38
C ASP A 254 8.65 2.17 15.98
N ARG A 255 8.45 2.38 14.67
CA ARG A 255 7.54 3.44 14.18
C ARG A 255 6.12 3.31 14.74
N HIS A 256 5.59 2.09 14.81
CA HIS A 256 4.23 1.87 15.31
C HIS A 256 4.16 2.00 16.82
N LEU A 257 5.12 1.42 17.54
CA LEU A 257 5.19 1.47 19.00
C LEU A 257 5.33 2.92 19.50
N ARG A 258 6.09 3.78 18.79
CA ARG A 258 6.17 5.21 19.10
C ARG A 258 4.84 5.95 18.94
N GLY A 259 3.92 5.41 18.15
CA GLY A 259 2.59 5.97 17.93
C GLY A 259 1.57 5.60 18.99
N PHE A 260 1.95 4.81 20.00
CA PHE A 260 1.06 4.47 21.11
C PHE A 260 0.70 5.70 21.94
N ASN A 261 -0.58 5.78 22.30
CA ASN A 261 -1.12 6.87 23.12
C ASN A 261 -2.18 6.39 24.13
N GLY A 262 -2.35 5.07 24.28
CA GLY A 262 -3.32 4.49 25.23
C GLY A 262 -4.79 4.62 24.82
N HIS A 263 -5.07 5.28 23.68
CA HIS A 263 -6.41 5.58 23.22
C HIS A 263 -6.63 5.18 21.76
N ASP A 264 -6.08 5.93 20.81
CA ASP A 264 -6.25 5.70 19.38
C ASP A 264 -5.42 4.52 18.89
N ASN A 265 -4.15 4.43 19.24
CA ASN A 265 -3.32 3.27 18.94
C ASN A 265 -2.74 2.81 20.26
N PHE A 266 -3.00 1.57 20.65
CA PHE A 266 -2.66 1.13 22.00
C PHE A 266 -2.12 -0.28 22.06
N ALA A 267 -2.26 -1.09 21.01
CA ALA A 267 -1.70 -2.43 20.97
C ALA A 267 -1.19 -2.85 19.59
N LEU A 268 -0.16 -3.69 19.62
CA LEU A 268 0.49 -4.31 18.48
C LEU A 268 0.68 -5.79 18.81
N ILE A 269 0.19 -6.68 17.95
CA ILE A 269 0.22 -8.13 18.17
C ILE A 269 0.91 -8.79 17.00
N LEU A 270 1.91 -9.61 17.27
CA LEU A 270 2.62 -10.41 16.28
C LEU A 270 2.38 -11.91 16.57
N THR A 271 1.69 -12.57 15.65
CA THR A 271 1.21 -13.95 15.78
C THR A 271 1.82 -14.82 14.68
N PRO A 272 2.47 -15.95 14.98
CA PRO A 272 2.87 -16.93 13.97
C PRO A 272 1.65 -17.51 13.24
N ILE A 273 1.70 -17.65 11.92
CA ILE A 273 0.57 -18.16 11.13
C ILE A 273 0.33 -19.66 11.38
N GLU A 274 1.38 -20.41 11.66
CA GLU A 274 1.29 -21.87 11.92
C GLU A 274 0.98 -22.20 13.39
N ASP A 275 0.91 -21.18 14.27
CA ASP A 275 0.60 -21.31 15.69
C ASP A 275 -0.16 -20.06 16.17
N GLU A 276 -1.47 -20.00 15.87
CA GLU A 276 -2.29 -18.82 16.17
C GLU A 276 -2.51 -18.58 17.68
N ASP A 277 -2.22 -19.58 18.52
CA ASP A 277 -2.31 -19.45 19.98
C ASP A 277 -1.08 -18.79 20.60
N SER A 278 0.07 -18.84 19.91
CA SER A 278 1.28 -18.13 20.30
C SER A 278 1.28 -16.69 19.78
N TYR A 279 1.74 -15.75 20.59
CA TYR A 279 1.95 -14.38 20.14
C TYR A 279 2.92 -13.62 21.04
N VAL A 280 3.51 -12.55 20.49
CA VAL A 280 4.03 -11.43 21.28
C VAL A 280 3.15 -10.21 21.08
N GLN A 281 2.79 -9.55 22.16
CA GLN A 281 1.93 -8.37 22.16
C GLN A 281 2.62 -7.23 22.91
N ALA A 282 2.51 -6.03 22.39
CA ALA A 282 2.82 -4.81 23.11
C ALA A 282 1.54 -4.02 23.30
N ALA A 283 1.37 -3.43 24.48
CA ALA A 283 0.34 -2.44 24.74
C ALA A 283 0.94 -1.24 25.47
N GLY A 284 0.42 -0.04 25.26
CA GLY A 284 1.02 1.14 25.89
C GLY A 284 0.24 2.44 25.77
N SER A 285 0.56 3.36 26.70
CA SER A 285 0.01 4.71 26.78
C SER A 285 0.93 5.79 26.19
N GLY A 286 2.14 5.41 25.77
CA GLY A 286 3.15 6.32 25.21
C GLY A 286 4.41 5.59 24.73
N PRO A 287 5.34 6.27 24.05
CA PRO A 287 6.57 5.67 23.54
C PRO A 287 7.55 5.22 24.64
N ASP A 288 7.35 5.64 25.89
CA ASP A 288 8.12 5.31 27.09
C ASP A 288 7.31 4.50 28.12
N ARG A 289 6.08 4.12 27.75
CA ARG A 289 5.13 3.41 28.62
C ARG A 289 4.49 2.25 27.87
N ILE A 290 5.31 1.26 27.56
CA ILE A 290 4.91 0.04 26.85
C ILE A 290 5.14 -1.17 27.76
N THR A 291 4.14 -2.03 27.86
CA THR A 291 4.33 -3.38 28.40
C THR A 291 4.33 -4.38 27.24
N VAL A 292 5.11 -5.45 27.38
CA VAL A 292 5.21 -6.51 26.39
C VAL A 292 4.84 -7.84 27.04
N GLU A 293 3.99 -8.60 26.36
CA GLU A 293 3.49 -9.89 26.81
C GLU A 293 3.77 -10.95 25.75
N ILE A 294 3.91 -12.19 26.20
CA ILE A 294 4.02 -13.36 25.32
C ILE A 294 3.03 -14.43 25.77
N ARG A 295 2.30 -15.03 24.82
CA ARG A 295 1.60 -16.30 25.03
C ARG A 295 2.36 -17.38 24.28
N LYS A 296 2.66 -18.47 24.98
CA LYS A 296 3.31 -19.67 24.41
C LYS A 296 2.86 -20.92 25.14
N ARG A 297 3.19 -22.09 24.60
CA ARG A 297 2.94 -23.35 25.30
C ARG A 297 3.60 -23.35 26.68
N ALA A 298 2.85 -23.85 27.64
CA ALA A 298 3.26 -23.97 29.02
C ALA A 298 4.37 -25.01 29.17
N GLU A 299 5.22 -24.80 30.15
CA GLU A 299 6.09 -25.84 30.68
C GLU A 299 5.25 -26.73 31.61
N GLN A 300 5.60 -28.02 31.73
CA GLN A 300 4.80 -29.04 32.44
C GLN A 300 4.43 -28.66 33.89
N GLN A 301 5.21 -27.76 34.51
CA GLN A 301 5.07 -27.38 35.91
C GLN A 301 3.79 -26.62 36.29
N TRP A 302 3.06 -26.05 35.32
CA TRP A 302 1.88 -25.22 35.61
C TRP A 302 0.53 -25.95 35.46
N GLY A 303 0.50 -27.19 34.97
CA GLY A 303 -0.75 -27.94 34.78
C GLY A 303 -1.73 -27.31 33.77
N VAL A 304 -1.25 -26.38 32.95
CA VAL A 304 -1.99 -25.70 31.87
C VAL A 304 -1.28 -26.00 30.53
N GLU A 305 -1.96 -25.80 29.40
CA GLU A 305 -1.39 -25.98 28.07
C GLU A 305 -0.69 -24.73 27.54
N TRP A 306 -1.23 -23.55 27.88
CA TRP A 306 -0.72 -22.26 27.43
C TRP A 306 -0.52 -21.34 28.62
N VAL A 307 0.52 -20.51 28.55
CA VAL A 307 0.77 -19.45 29.54
C VAL A 307 0.97 -18.14 28.81
N ARG A 308 0.29 -17.11 29.30
CA ARG A 308 0.57 -15.71 29.01
C ARG A 308 1.45 -15.17 30.13
N SER A 309 2.55 -14.55 29.75
CA SER A 309 3.51 -13.93 30.66
C SER A 309 3.76 -12.49 30.27
N VAL A 310 3.99 -11.64 31.27
CA VAL A 310 4.55 -10.30 31.07
C VAL A 310 6.08 -10.43 30.98
N ILE A 311 6.67 -9.78 29.99
CA ILE A 311 8.12 -9.75 29.79
C ILE A 311 8.67 -8.59 30.61
N GLY A 312 9.76 -8.81 31.34
CA GLY A 312 10.45 -7.77 32.10
C GLY A 312 11.95 -7.91 32.05
N ARG A 313 12.67 -6.84 32.43
CA ARG A 313 14.11 -6.90 32.73
C ARG A 313 14.32 -7.66 34.04
N PRO A 314 15.53 -8.21 34.29
CA PRO A 314 15.83 -8.86 35.56
C PRO A 314 15.68 -7.84 36.69
N GLY A 315 14.73 -8.11 37.58
CA GLY A 315 14.38 -7.26 38.72
C GLY A 315 14.47 -8.01 40.03
N SER A 316 14.05 -7.36 41.11
CA SER A 316 13.90 -8.01 42.41
C SER A 316 12.67 -8.92 42.41
N ASP A 317 12.81 -10.15 42.90
CA ASP A 317 11.68 -11.04 43.13
C ASP A 317 10.63 -10.33 44.01
N GLY A 318 9.37 -10.31 43.56
CA GLY A 318 8.28 -9.65 44.28
C GLY A 318 8.24 -8.12 44.14
N ALA A 319 8.83 -7.56 43.09
CA ALA A 319 8.68 -6.14 42.76
C ALA A 319 7.19 -5.70 42.76
N ALA A 320 6.93 -4.50 43.26
CA ALA A 320 5.58 -3.94 43.31
C ALA A 320 5.01 -3.76 41.89
N LEU A 321 3.71 -4.06 41.74
CA LEU A 321 2.96 -3.80 40.50
C LEU A 321 2.25 -2.45 40.63
N ASP A 322 3.01 -1.36 40.59
CA ASP A 322 2.55 0.00 40.85
C ASP A 322 2.71 0.96 39.65
N HIS A 323 3.17 0.46 38.50
CA HIS A 323 3.23 1.22 37.26
C HIS A 323 1.99 0.95 36.40
N ALA A 324 1.19 1.99 36.17
CA ALA A 324 0.00 1.92 35.34
C ALA A 324 0.33 2.05 33.84
N ILE A 325 -0.20 1.13 33.05
CA ILE A 325 -0.35 1.24 31.59
C ILE A 325 -1.83 1.49 31.30
N GLU A 326 -2.14 2.70 30.86
CA GLU A 326 -3.51 3.12 30.53
C GLU A 326 -3.91 2.63 29.14
N LEU A 327 -5.00 1.88 29.07
CA LEU A 327 -5.58 1.34 27.83
C LEU A 327 -7.03 1.84 27.69
N PRO A 328 -7.66 1.76 26.51
CA PRO A 328 -8.97 2.37 26.30
C PRO A 328 -10.08 1.84 27.20
N THR A 329 -9.97 0.59 27.68
CA THR A 329 -11.01 -0.09 28.47
C THR A 329 -10.50 -0.62 29.81
N SER A 330 -9.22 -0.43 30.14
CA SER A 330 -8.62 -0.99 31.34
C SER A 330 -7.35 -0.24 31.74
N ILE A 331 -6.91 -0.48 32.98
CA ILE A 331 -5.59 -0.08 33.46
C ILE A 331 -4.86 -1.37 33.82
N GLN A 332 -3.69 -1.57 33.24
CA GLN A 332 -2.83 -2.71 33.56
C GLN A 332 -1.72 -2.25 34.51
N MET A 333 -1.61 -2.90 35.67
CA MET A 333 -0.55 -2.64 36.64
C MET A 333 0.62 -3.60 36.39
N VAL A 334 1.82 -3.04 36.24
CA VAL A 334 3.07 -3.78 35.98
C VAL A 334 4.17 -3.28 36.91
N SER A 335 5.28 -4.02 36.98
CA SER A 335 6.47 -3.53 37.69
C SER A 335 7.27 -2.55 36.83
N ALA A 336 8.15 -1.76 37.46
CA ALA A 336 9.05 -0.86 36.73
C ALA A 336 9.89 -1.58 35.66
N ASP A 337 10.33 -2.81 35.96
CA ASP A 337 11.16 -3.62 35.07
C ASP A 337 10.40 -4.16 33.85
N GLU A 338 9.07 -4.11 33.86
CA GLU A 338 8.15 -4.53 32.79
C GLU A 338 7.69 -3.37 31.90
N VAL A 339 8.21 -2.16 32.14
CA VAL A 339 7.97 -0.97 31.31
C VAL A 339 9.13 -0.77 30.33
N PHE A 340 8.80 -0.70 29.05
CA PHE A 340 9.71 -0.56 27.92
C PHE A 340 9.54 0.78 27.22
N GLU A 341 10.64 1.30 26.71
CA GLU A 341 10.62 2.27 25.62
C GLU A 341 10.34 1.57 24.28
N ALA A 342 9.79 2.31 23.33
CA ALA A 342 9.42 1.82 22.00
C ALA A 342 10.59 1.18 21.25
N ALA A 343 11.80 1.70 21.41
CA ALA A 343 12.99 1.15 20.75
C ALA A 343 13.33 -0.26 21.27
N GLU A 344 13.25 -0.47 22.58
CA GLU A 344 13.56 -1.77 23.20
C GLU A 344 12.45 -2.79 22.90
N ALA A 345 11.19 -2.38 23.01
CA ALA A 345 10.06 -3.21 22.61
C ALA A 345 10.13 -3.59 21.12
N ALA A 346 10.59 -2.68 20.25
CA ALA A 346 10.81 -2.98 18.83
C ALA A 346 11.93 -3.99 18.61
N GLU A 347 13.01 -3.94 19.38
CA GLU A 347 14.09 -4.94 19.33
C GLU A 347 13.55 -6.32 19.74
N LEU A 348 12.73 -6.40 20.79
CA LEU A 348 12.05 -7.62 21.23
C LEU A 348 11.18 -8.21 20.12
N PHE A 349 10.31 -7.39 19.51
CA PHE A 349 9.48 -7.82 18.37
C PHE A 349 10.33 -8.30 17.20
N GLY A 350 11.37 -7.54 16.83
CA GLY A 350 12.26 -7.90 15.73
C GLY A 350 13.01 -9.21 15.97
N ARG A 351 13.42 -9.49 17.22
CA ARG A 351 14.07 -10.76 17.55
C ARG A 351 13.08 -11.91 17.57
N TYR A 352 11.94 -11.76 18.23
CA TYR A 352 10.90 -12.79 18.25
C TYR A 352 10.44 -13.13 16.83
N TYR A 353 10.26 -12.13 15.97
CA TYR A 353 9.92 -12.33 14.56
C TYR A 353 10.94 -13.19 13.80
N ARG A 354 12.24 -13.01 14.08
CA ARG A 354 13.32 -13.73 13.41
C ARG A 354 13.63 -15.10 14.00
N THR A 355 13.46 -15.27 15.31
CA THR A 355 13.96 -16.46 16.03
C THR A 355 12.88 -17.22 16.80
N GLY A 356 11.67 -16.70 16.90
CA GLY A 356 10.58 -17.24 17.72
C GLY A 356 10.84 -17.21 19.23
N ALA A 357 11.87 -16.47 19.68
CA ALA A 357 12.37 -16.54 21.05
C ALA A 357 12.57 -15.16 21.67
N ILE A 358 12.28 -15.05 22.97
CA ILE A 358 12.61 -13.90 23.80
C ILE A 358 14.08 -14.03 24.25
N PRO A 359 14.89 -12.95 24.21
CA PRO A 359 16.25 -12.98 24.74
C PRO A 359 16.34 -13.46 26.19
N GLU A 360 17.37 -14.24 26.51
CA GLU A 360 17.66 -14.74 27.87
C GLU A 360 17.90 -13.63 28.90
N ARG A 361 18.22 -12.42 28.44
CA ARG A 361 18.38 -11.23 29.32
C ARG A 361 17.05 -10.73 29.89
N TYR A 362 15.91 -11.25 29.45
CA TYR A 362 14.59 -10.90 29.98
C TYR A 362 14.00 -12.06 30.78
N VAL A 363 13.16 -11.70 31.76
CA VAL A 363 12.41 -12.64 32.59
C VAL A 363 10.95 -12.66 32.17
N LEU A 364 10.30 -13.81 32.35
CA LEU A 364 8.88 -14.00 32.07
C LEU A 364 8.14 -14.17 33.39
N ARG A 365 7.23 -13.25 33.71
CA ARG A 365 6.31 -13.41 34.84
C ARG A 365 4.99 -13.99 34.35
N PRO A 366 4.63 -15.24 34.68
CA PRO A 366 3.34 -15.82 34.34
C PRO A 366 2.20 -14.99 34.94
N VAL A 367 1.15 -14.75 34.17
CA VAL A 367 -0.05 -14.03 34.64
C VAL A 367 -1.30 -14.88 34.50
N GLU A 368 -1.47 -15.54 33.37
CA GLU A 368 -2.65 -16.36 33.07
C GLU A 368 -2.23 -17.62 32.34
N GLY A 369 -2.94 -18.72 32.60
CA GLY A 369 -2.79 -19.99 31.93
C GLY A 369 -4.13 -20.51 31.41
N TRP A 370 -4.08 -21.36 30.39
CA TRP A 370 -5.26 -22.02 29.82
C TRP A 370 -5.06 -23.53 29.84
N THR A 371 -6.00 -24.26 30.42
CA THR A 371 -6.05 -25.72 30.37
C THR A 371 -6.56 -26.23 29.01
N ALA A 372 -6.51 -27.54 28.79
CA ALA A 372 -6.94 -28.19 27.55
C ALA A 372 -8.44 -27.98 27.21
N ASP A 373 -9.26 -27.67 28.22
CA ASP A 373 -10.68 -27.35 28.11
C ASP A 373 -10.96 -25.83 28.10
N ASP A 374 -9.94 -25.02 27.80
CA ASP A 374 -9.98 -23.55 27.75
C ASP A 374 -10.34 -22.86 29.08
N THR A 375 -10.21 -23.56 30.21
CA THR A 375 -10.38 -22.94 31.53
C THR A 375 -9.19 -22.03 31.86
N ILE A 376 -9.49 -20.79 32.24
CA ILE A 376 -8.48 -19.78 32.60
C ILE A 376 -8.03 -19.97 34.06
N VAL A 377 -6.72 -20.09 34.26
CA VAL A 377 -6.05 -20.17 35.56
C VAL A 377 -5.21 -18.92 35.78
N ARG A 378 -5.34 -18.26 36.92
CA ARG A 378 -4.46 -17.15 37.32
C ARG A 378 -3.16 -17.72 37.89
N LEU A 379 -2.02 -17.29 37.34
CA LEU A 379 -0.69 -17.82 37.69
C LEU A 379 0.18 -16.81 38.44
N GLY A 380 -0.31 -15.58 38.63
CA GLY A 380 0.36 -14.48 39.33
C GLY A 380 -0.60 -13.70 40.22
#